data_AF-A0A3N0YZK1-F1
#
_entry.id   AF-A0A3N0YZK1-F1
#
_cell.length_a   1.000
_cell.length_b   1.000
_cell.length_c   1.000
_cell.angle_alpha   90.00
_cell.angle_beta   90.00
_cell.angle_gamma   90.00
#
_symmetry.space_group_name_H-M   'P 1'
#
loop_
_entity.id
_entity.type
_entity.pdbx_description
1 polymer ?
#
loop_
_entity_poly.entity_id
_entity_poly.type
_entity_poly.pdbx_seq_one_letter_code
_entity_poly.pdbx_strand_id
1 'polypeptide(L)'
;MAFSALDGKSRVDSFLHKAMNGYAELWSFVEKLLLLSHGQATLERGFSINKEVEMCNMNEDTIVSQRLICDYVRMCGGVVKVPLTKELLNECASARNRYRIFLEDERKKKEKTKQMNKRKGVEDELEELRKKRRTISTVCETLEKDADGLAEKAENTAGTKMAELITKSNSMRKRCKEKRRELVDLDHEIEKRAAELRHMS
;
A
#
# COMPACT_ATOMS: atom_id res chain seq x y z
N MET A 1 -23.20 39.60 -10.94
CA MET A 1 -21.92 40.33 -10.75
C MET A 1 -21.09 40.10 -11.98
N ALA A 2 -20.68 41.16 -12.68
CA ALA A 2 -19.81 41.04 -13.83
C ALA A 2 -18.39 40.73 -13.34
N PHE A 3 -17.86 39.56 -13.68
CA PHE A 3 -16.42 39.34 -13.66
C PHE A 3 -15.83 40.34 -14.67
N SER A 4 -15.39 41.50 -14.19
CA SER A 4 -14.65 42.44 -15.02
C SER A 4 -13.45 41.72 -15.61
N ALA A 5 -13.09 42.09 -16.84
CA ALA A 5 -12.07 41.42 -17.65
C ALA A 5 -10.88 40.96 -16.79
N LEU A 6 -10.67 39.64 -16.77
CA LEU A 6 -9.56 38.99 -16.09
C LEU A 6 -8.26 39.63 -16.54
N ASP A 7 -7.69 40.51 -15.72
CA ASP A 7 -6.29 40.89 -15.86
C ASP A 7 -5.48 39.65 -15.49
N GLY A 8 -5.14 38.84 -16.51
CA GLY A 8 -4.39 37.59 -16.41
C GLY A 8 -2.99 37.73 -15.80
N LYS A 9 -2.69 38.87 -15.16
CA LYS A 9 -1.46 39.18 -14.43
C LYS A 9 -1.57 38.86 -12.94
N SER A 10 -2.77 38.64 -12.40
CA SER A 10 -2.96 38.42 -10.97
C SER A 10 -2.84 36.94 -10.59
N ARG A 11 -2.16 36.66 -9.47
CA ARG A 11 -1.97 35.31 -8.94
C ARG A 11 -3.32 34.71 -8.57
N VAL A 12 -3.55 33.43 -8.90
CA VAL A 12 -4.86 32.77 -8.73
C VAL A 12 -5.38 32.89 -7.29
N ASP A 13 -4.57 32.61 -6.28
CA ASP A 13 -4.97 32.73 -4.87
C ASP A 13 -5.27 34.17 -4.45
N SER A 14 -4.51 35.16 -4.92
CA SER A 14 -4.80 36.58 -4.66
C SER A 14 -6.09 37.03 -5.33
N PHE A 15 -6.33 36.55 -6.55
CA PHE A 15 -7.56 36.80 -7.29
C PHE A 15 -8.77 36.17 -6.58
N LEU A 16 -8.68 34.88 -6.24
CA LEU A 16 -9.77 34.16 -5.58
C LEU A 16 -10.06 34.75 -4.19
N HIS A 17 -9.03 35.05 -3.40
CA HIS A 17 -9.20 35.73 -2.13
C HIS A 17 -9.94 37.06 -2.31
N LYS A 18 -9.52 37.90 -3.27
CA LYS A 18 -10.19 39.18 -3.54
C LYS A 18 -11.64 39.01 -4.02
N ALA A 19 -11.89 38.04 -4.89
CA ALA A 19 -13.21 37.78 -5.46
C ALA A 19 -14.19 37.17 -4.45
N MET A 20 -13.68 36.41 -3.47
CA MET A 20 -14.48 35.67 -2.50
C MET A 20 -14.44 36.29 -1.09
N ASN A 21 -13.71 37.38 -0.90
CA ASN A 21 -13.66 38.09 0.37
C ASN A 21 -15.09 38.52 0.77
N GLY A 22 -15.56 38.02 1.91
CA GLY A 22 -16.94 38.21 2.41
C GLY A 22 -17.89 37.02 2.23
N TYR A 23 -17.46 35.94 1.57
CA TYR A 23 -18.26 34.72 1.37
C TYR A 23 -17.58 33.49 1.99
N ALA A 24 -17.69 33.32 3.30
CA ALA A 24 -17.01 32.26 4.04
C ALA A 24 -17.34 30.83 3.57
N GLU A 25 -18.61 30.56 3.28
CA GLU A 25 -19.05 29.24 2.80
C GLU A 25 -18.51 28.94 1.39
N LEU A 26 -18.54 29.93 0.50
CA LEU A 26 -17.99 29.80 -0.85
C LEU A 26 -16.48 29.59 -0.82
N TRP A 27 -15.77 30.31 0.06
CA TRP A 27 -14.34 30.13 0.26
C TRP A 27 -14.00 28.71 0.72
N SER A 28 -14.74 28.17 1.71
CA SER A 28 -14.55 26.79 2.17
C SER A 28 -14.81 25.75 1.07
N PHE A 29 -15.80 25.98 0.21
CA PHE A 29 -16.05 25.13 -0.94
C PHE A 29 -14.91 25.17 -1.96
N VAL A 30 -14.43 26.37 -2.30
CA VAL A 30 -13.36 26.56 -3.28
C VAL A 30 -12.03 26.01 -2.77
N GLU A 31 -11.72 26.16 -1.49
CA GLU A 31 -10.55 25.54 -0.86
C GLU A 31 -10.57 24.03 -1.06
N LYS A 32 -11.69 23.36 -0.77
CA LYS A 32 -11.85 21.92 -1.02
C LYS A 32 -11.73 21.57 -2.49
N LEU A 33 -12.32 22.36 -3.39
CA LEU A 33 -12.26 22.17 -4.84
C LEU A 33 -10.82 22.23 -5.37
N LEU A 34 -10.00 23.17 -4.88
CA LEU A 34 -8.60 23.34 -5.26
C LEU A 34 -7.67 22.28 -4.66
N LEU A 35 -8.10 21.61 -3.58
CA LEU A 35 -7.42 20.48 -2.97
C LEU A 35 -7.79 19.14 -3.63
N LEU A 36 -8.83 19.09 -4.47
CA LEU A 36 -9.10 17.89 -5.26
C LEU A 36 -7.94 17.66 -6.22
N SER A 37 -7.59 16.38 -6.43
CA SER A 37 -6.54 16.01 -7.36
C SER A 37 -6.94 16.41 -8.78
N HIS A 38 -6.48 17.57 -9.23
CA HIS A 38 -6.46 17.90 -10.65
C HIS A 38 -5.48 16.94 -11.29
N GLY A 39 -5.94 16.17 -12.28
CA GLY A 39 -5.13 15.14 -12.93
C GLY A 39 -3.79 15.73 -13.39
N GLN A 40 -2.70 15.38 -12.72
CA GLN A 40 -1.34 15.73 -13.11
C GLN A 40 -0.87 14.86 -14.27
N ALA A 41 -1.77 14.51 -15.19
CA ALA A 41 -1.49 13.64 -16.32
C ALA A 41 -0.64 14.41 -17.34
N THR A 42 0.51 13.84 -17.70
CA THR A 42 1.45 14.42 -18.68
C THR A 42 0.78 14.75 -20.03
N LEU A 43 -0.28 14.03 -20.39
CA LEU A 43 -1.03 14.24 -21.64
C LEU A 43 -1.85 15.54 -21.62
N GLU A 44 -2.40 15.95 -20.47
CA GLU A 44 -3.18 17.19 -20.34
C GLU A 44 -2.26 18.43 -20.23
N ARG A 45 -0.99 18.23 -19.87
CA ARG A 45 0.01 19.31 -19.75
C ARG A 45 0.30 20.03 -21.07
N GLY A 46 0.15 19.35 -22.21
CA GLY A 46 0.32 19.95 -23.55
C GLY A 46 -0.63 21.12 -23.81
N PHE A 47 -1.73 21.22 -23.06
CA PHE A 47 -2.74 22.26 -23.17
C PHE A 47 -2.73 23.27 -22.02
N SER A 48 -1.83 23.11 -21.03
CA SER A 48 -1.78 23.98 -19.85
C SER A 48 -0.90 25.21 -20.08
N ILE A 49 -1.44 26.39 -19.76
CA ILE A 49 -0.68 27.66 -19.73
C ILE A 49 0.41 27.61 -18.63
N ASN A 50 0.25 26.75 -17.61
CA ASN A 50 1.20 26.57 -16.52
C ASN A 50 2.23 25.45 -16.78
N LYS A 51 2.38 24.98 -18.02
CA LYS A 51 3.28 23.84 -18.36
C LYS A 51 4.74 24.02 -17.91
N GLU A 52 5.19 25.26 -17.73
CA GLU A 52 6.58 25.58 -17.34
C GLU A 52 6.78 25.66 -15.82
N VAL A 53 5.70 25.68 -15.03
CA VAL A 53 5.76 25.97 -13.59
C VAL A 53 5.77 24.70 -12.73
N GLU A 54 5.24 23.59 -13.23
CA GLU A 54 5.09 22.36 -12.45
C GLU A 54 6.05 21.26 -12.93
N MET A 55 7.15 21.06 -12.19
CA MET A 55 7.92 19.83 -12.30
C MET A 55 7.03 18.64 -11.88
N CYS A 56 6.93 17.61 -12.73
CA CYS A 56 6.25 16.36 -12.37
C CYS A 56 6.74 15.84 -11.01
N ASN A 57 5.83 15.31 -10.20
CA ASN A 57 6.15 14.52 -9.01
C ASN A 57 6.94 15.28 -7.93
N MET A 58 6.74 16.61 -7.81
CA MET A 58 7.23 17.33 -6.63
C MET A 58 6.46 16.88 -5.38
N ASN A 59 7.20 16.71 -4.28
CA ASN A 59 6.58 16.51 -2.97
C ASN A 59 5.86 17.80 -2.54
N GLU A 60 4.72 17.67 -1.87
CA GLU A 60 3.94 18.77 -1.30
C GLU A 60 4.82 19.74 -0.51
N ASP A 61 5.67 19.21 0.39
CA ASP A 61 6.62 20.01 1.19
C ASP A 61 7.54 20.87 0.32
N THR A 62 7.95 20.37 -0.85
CA THR A 62 8.80 21.10 -1.79
C THR A 62 8.03 22.25 -2.44
N ILE A 63 6.78 22.01 -2.83
CA ILE A 63 5.91 23.03 -3.44
C ILE A 63 5.62 24.13 -2.43
N VAL A 64 5.24 23.76 -1.20
CA VAL A 64 4.99 24.70 -0.11
C VAL A 64 6.24 25.52 0.19
N SER A 65 7.41 24.88 0.30
CA SER A 65 8.68 25.58 0.55
C SER A 65 9.05 26.54 -0.57
N GLN A 66 8.93 26.13 -1.83
CA GLN A 66 9.19 27.01 -2.99
C GLN A 66 8.25 28.21 -2.98
N ARG A 67 6.98 28.00 -2.63
CA ARG A 67 5.99 29.06 -2.56
C ARG A 67 6.33 30.09 -1.49
N LEU A 68 6.66 29.62 -0.28
CA LEU A 68 7.08 30.49 0.82
C LEU A 68 8.30 31.34 0.45
N ILE A 69 9.30 30.72 -0.20
CA ILE A 69 10.50 31.42 -0.66
C ILE A 69 10.15 32.50 -1.69
N CYS A 70 9.37 32.15 -2.73
CA CYS A 70 8.97 33.10 -3.76
C CYS A 70 8.20 34.29 -3.19
N ASP A 71 7.30 34.02 -2.23
CA ASP A 71 6.46 35.04 -1.63
C ASP A 71 7.28 35.97 -0.75
N TYR A 72 8.21 35.43 0.04
CA TYR A 72 9.14 36.23 0.83
C TYR A 72 10.04 37.11 -0.04
N VAL A 73 10.61 36.55 -1.12
CA VAL A 73 11.44 37.31 -2.08
C VAL A 73 10.63 38.45 -2.72
N ARG A 74 9.37 38.21 -3.08
CA ARG A 74 8.47 39.25 -3.60
C ARG A 74 8.19 40.34 -2.58
N MET A 75 7.93 39.97 -1.32
CA MET A 75 7.72 40.93 -0.24
C MET A 75 8.95 41.83 -0.02
N CYS A 76 10.16 41.28 -0.13
CA CYS A 76 11.40 42.07 -0.06
C CYS A 76 11.63 42.95 -1.29
N GLY A 77 10.85 42.79 -2.37
CA GLY A 77 11.00 43.56 -3.60
C GLY A 77 12.10 43.04 -4.53
N GLY A 78 12.42 41.73 -4.44
CA GLY A 78 13.37 41.03 -5.30
C GLY A 78 14.52 40.36 -4.52
N VAL A 79 15.21 39.43 -5.18
CA VAL A 79 16.27 38.59 -4.57
C VAL A 79 17.43 39.39 -3.98
N VAL A 80 17.75 40.56 -4.56
CA VAL A 80 18.86 41.42 -4.10
C VAL A 80 18.51 42.20 -2.84
N LYS A 81 17.21 42.34 -2.54
CA LYS A 81 16.71 43.12 -1.39
C LYS A 81 16.38 42.25 -0.17
N VAL A 82 16.58 40.94 -0.27
CA VAL A 82 16.36 40.02 0.84
C VAL A 82 17.44 40.27 1.92
N PRO A 83 17.05 40.58 3.17
CA PRO A 83 18.02 40.85 4.23
C PRO A 83 18.79 39.58 4.62
N LEU A 84 20.12 39.70 4.67
CA LEU A 84 21.00 38.62 5.15
C LEU A 84 21.06 38.63 6.68
N THR A 85 20.05 38.02 7.31
CA THR A 85 20.02 37.90 8.78
C THR A 85 20.96 36.78 9.26
N LYS A 86 21.34 36.82 10.54
CA LYS A 86 22.21 35.79 11.14
C LYS A 86 21.53 34.42 11.13
N GLU A 87 20.22 34.40 11.33
CA GLU A 87 19.39 33.19 11.29
C GLU A 87 19.46 32.57 9.89
N LEU A 88 19.27 33.37 8.83
CA LEU A 88 19.37 32.87 7.46
C LEU A 88 20.75 32.27 7.15
N LEU A 89 21.82 32.92 7.61
CA LEU A 89 23.18 32.41 7.43
C LEU A 89 23.41 31.09 8.17
N ASN A 90 22.92 30.97 9.40
CA ASN A 90 23.01 29.74 10.19
C ASN A 90 22.18 28.59 9.58
N GLU A 91 21.00 28.90 9.06
CA GLU A 91 20.14 27.97 8.35
C GLU A 91 20.81 27.47 7.06
N CYS A 92 21.40 28.36 6.27
CA CYS A 92 22.17 27.98 5.08
C CYS A 92 23.39 27.10 5.44
N ALA A 93 24.12 27.43 6.50
CA ALA A 93 25.28 26.66 6.94
C ALA A 93 24.92 25.22 7.36
N SER A 94 23.75 25.04 7.97
CA SER A 94 23.27 23.74 8.44
C SER A 94 22.44 22.96 7.42
N ALA A 95 21.94 23.61 6.35
CA ALA A 95 21.08 23.03 5.34
C ALA A 95 21.63 21.73 4.73
N ARG A 96 22.93 21.70 4.39
CA ARG A 96 23.57 20.50 3.84
C ARG A 96 23.55 19.33 4.83
N ASN A 97 23.82 19.58 6.11
CA ASN A 97 23.81 18.53 7.12
C ASN A 97 22.39 17.99 7.35
N ARG A 98 21.38 18.88 7.42
CA ARG A 98 19.97 18.49 7.53
C ARG A 98 19.51 17.66 6.35
N TYR A 99 19.89 18.04 5.14
CA TYR A 99 19.57 17.26 3.94
C TYR A 99 20.18 15.86 3.98
N ARG A 100 21.43 15.72 4.44
CA ARG A 100 22.07 14.42 4.61
C ARG A 100 21.33 13.55 5.64
N ILE A 101 20.95 14.12 6.79
CA ILE A 101 20.17 13.42 7.82
C ILE A 101 18.83 12.95 7.24
N PHE A 102 18.12 13.83 6.53
CA PHE A 102 16.88 13.49 5.84
C PHE A 102 17.04 12.31 4.87
N LEU A 103 18.11 12.31 4.05
CA LEU A 103 18.38 11.20 3.13
C LEU A 103 18.66 9.88 3.84
N GLU A 104 19.38 9.91 4.96
CA GLU A 104 19.62 8.72 5.78
C GLU A 104 18.33 8.19 6.41
N ASP A 105 17.48 9.08 6.91
CA ASP A 105 16.20 8.70 7.50
C ASP A 105 15.25 8.12 6.45
N GLU A 106 15.18 8.71 5.25
CA GLU A 106 14.41 8.16 4.13
C GLU A 106 14.93 6.78 3.71
N ARG A 107 16.25 6.58 3.70
CA ARG A 107 16.83 5.25 3.45
C ARG A 107 16.40 4.24 4.53
N LYS A 108 16.54 4.59 5.81
CA LYS A 108 16.15 3.74 6.94
C LYS A 108 14.66 3.41 6.91
N LYS A 109 13.80 4.38 6.60
CA LYS A 109 12.35 4.16 6.44
C LYS A 109 12.08 3.14 5.34
N LYS A 110 12.68 3.30 4.15
CA LYS A 110 12.52 2.37 3.03
C LYS A 110 13.00 0.96 3.38
N GLU A 111 14.13 0.83 4.08
CA GLU A 111 14.65 -0.46 4.56
C GLU A 111 13.68 -1.12 5.55
N LYS A 112 13.19 -0.37 6.55
CA LYS A 112 12.18 -0.84 7.51
C LYS A 112 10.90 -1.29 6.81
N THR A 113 10.37 -0.51 5.86
CA THR A 113 9.17 -0.87 5.10
C THR A 113 9.41 -2.12 4.26
N LYS A 114 10.57 -2.26 3.61
CA LYS A 114 10.92 -3.48 2.86
C LYS A 114 10.99 -4.71 3.78
N GLN A 115 11.61 -4.58 4.95
CA GLN A 115 11.69 -5.66 5.92
C GLN A 115 10.31 -6.05 6.44
N MET A 116 9.48 -5.07 6.79
CA MET A 116 8.11 -5.27 7.23
C MET A 116 7.26 -5.95 6.16
N ASN A 117 7.36 -5.51 4.89
CA ASN A 117 6.63 -6.12 3.78
C ASN A 117 7.08 -7.57 3.52
N LYS A 118 8.39 -7.85 3.59
CA LYS A 118 8.91 -9.22 3.48
C LYS A 118 8.36 -10.10 4.60
N ARG A 119 8.40 -9.62 5.84
CA ARG A 119 7.88 -10.33 7.01
C ARG A 119 6.38 -10.63 6.86
N LYS A 120 5.60 -9.62 6.46
CA LYS A 120 4.17 -9.77 6.21
C LYS A 120 3.89 -10.81 5.12
N GLY A 121 4.66 -10.80 4.02
CA GLY A 121 4.53 -11.81 2.96
C GLY A 121 4.76 -13.24 3.47
N VAL A 122 5.77 -13.46 4.31
CA VAL A 122 6.03 -14.77 4.93
C VAL A 122 4.93 -15.15 5.93
N GLU A 123 4.40 -14.20 6.69
CA GLU A 123 3.26 -14.41 7.60
C GLU A 123 1.99 -14.82 6.83
N ASP A 124 1.68 -14.14 5.73
CA ASP A 124 0.54 -14.44 4.85
C ASP A 124 0.70 -15.84 4.20
N GLU A 125 1.89 -16.15 3.66
CA GLU A 125 2.21 -17.48 3.12
C GLU A 125 2.01 -18.60 4.16
N LEU A 126 2.48 -18.37 5.39
CA LEU A 126 2.33 -19.32 6.50
C LEU A 126 0.87 -19.53 6.90
N GLU A 127 0.06 -18.47 6.88
CA GLU A 127 -1.37 -18.56 7.17
C GLU A 127 -2.09 -19.41 6.11
N GLU A 128 -1.79 -19.20 4.83
CA GLU A 128 -2.36 -19.97 3.73
C GLU A 128 -1.97 -21.45 3.79
N LEU A 129 -0.71 -21.76 4.10
CA LEU A 129 -0.27 -23.15 4.33
C LEU A 129 -1.04 -23.80 5.48
N ARG A 130 -1.23 -23.08 6.60
CA ARG A 130 -2.01 -23.57 7.75
C ARG A 130 -3.49 -23.77 7.42
N LYS A 131 -4.08 -22.92 6.59
CA LYS A 131 -5.45 -23.11 6.07
C LYS A 131 -5.52 -24.37 5.23
N LYS A 132 -4.62 -24.51 4.24
CA LYS A 132 -4.56 -25.69 3.37
C LYS A 132 -4.40 -26.98 4.17
N ARG A 133 -3.51 -27.00 5.17
CA ARG A 133 -3.32 -28.14 6.07
C ARG A 133 -4.62 -28.51 6.80
N ARG A 134 -5.31 -27.53 7.39
CA ARG A 134 -6.59 -27.76 8.08
C ARG A 134 -7.63 -28.38 7.16
N THR A 135 -7.79 -27.84 5.94
CA THR A 135 -8.72 -28.39 4.96
C THR A 135 -8.40 -29.83 4.61
N ILE A 136 -7.14 -30.16 4.34
CA ILE A 136 -6.74 -31.53 4.00
C ILE A 136 -6.93 -32.47 5.19
N SER A 137 -6.66 -32.02 6.43
CA SER A 137 -6.92 -32.80 7.64
C SER A 137 -8.39 -33.18 7.76
N THR A 138 -9.31 -32.23 7.57
CA THR A 138 -10.76 -32.50 7.58
C THR A 138 -11.17 -33.45 6.45
N VAL A 139 -10.56 -33.34 5.27
CA VAL A 139 -10.79 -34.29 4.16
C VAL A 139 -10.31 -35.69 4.51
N CYS A 140 -9.16 -35.85 5.18
CA CYS A 140 -8.69 -37.17 5.64
C CYS A 140 -9.67 -37.79 6.65
N GLU A 141 -10.11 -37.01 7.65
CA GLU A 141 -11.05 -37.47 8.67
C GLU A 141 -12.39 -37.92 8.08
N THR A 142 -12.91 -37.18 7.10
CA THR A 142 -14.16 -37.54 6.40
C THR A 142 -13.99 -38.78 5.53
N LEU A 143 -12.89 -38.89 4.76
CA LEU A 143 -12.59 -40.08 3.96
C LEU A 143 -12.42 -41.34 4.82
N GLU A 144 -11.86 -41.22 6.03
CA GLU A 144 -11.74 -42.33 6.98
C GLU A 144 -13.10 -42.77 7.52
N LYS A 145 -13.91 -41.82 8.01
CA LYS A 145 -15.28 -42.11 8.47
C LYS A 145 -16.13 -42.77 7.40
N ASP A 146 -16.06 -42.26 6.17
CA ASP A 146 -16.80 -42.83 5.03
C ASP A 146 -16.28 -44.23 4.66
N ALA A 147 -14.96 -44.45 4.69
CA ALA A 147 -14.38 -45.75 4.42
C ALA A 147 -14.76 -46.80 5.47
N ASP A 148 -14.75 -46.41 6.76
CA ASP A 148 -15.10 -47.30 7.86
C ASP A 148 -16.61 -47.60 7.85
N GLY A 149 -17.46 -46.61 7.60
CA GLY A 149 -18.89 -46.83 7.42
C GLY A 149 -19.24 -47.70 6.20
N LEU A 150 -18.44 -47.66 5.13
CA LEU A 150 -18.58 -48.58 4.00
C LEU A 150 -18.13 -50.01 4.35
N ALA A 151 -17.08 -50.15 5.16
CA ALA A 151 -16.60 -51.46 5.62
C ALA A 151 -17.62 -52.13 6.56
N GLU A 152 -18.17 -51.41 7.53
CA GLU A 152 -19.20 -51.90 8.45
C GLU A 152 -20.49 -52.33 7.70
N LYS A 153 -20.90 -51.57 6.68
CA LYS A 153 -22.03 -51.96 5.81
C LYS A 153 -21.73 -53.23 5.01
N ALA A 154 -20.47 -53.44 4.61
CA ALA A 154 -20.07 -54.63 3.89
C ALA A 154 -20.13 -55.88 4.78
N GLU A 155 -19.80 -55.78 6.07
CA GLU A 155 -19.90 -56.90 7.03
C GLU A 155 -21.32 -57.44 7.16
N ASN A 156 -22.32 -56.58 7.00
CA ASN A 156 -23.75 -56.93 7.07
C ASN A 156 -24.36 -57.32 5.71
N THR A 157 -23.55 -57.39 4.64
CA THR A 157 -24.02 -57.66 3.27
C THR A 157 -23.27 -58.87 2.69
N ALA A 158 -23.92 -59.66 1.82
CA ALA A 158 -23.29 -60.80 1.16
C ALA A 158 -23.20 -60.65 -0.37
N GLY A 159 -22.32 -61.43 -1.00
CA GLY A 159 -22.23 -61.54 -2.46
C GLY A 159 -21.63 -60.32 -3.16
N THR A 160 -22.13 -60.00 -4.36
CA THR A 160 -21.57 -58.93 -5.22
C THR A 160 -21.61 -57.55 -4.56
N LYS A 161 -22.67 -57.25 -3.82
CA LYS A 161 -22.83 -55.97 -3.13
C LYS A 161 -21.82 -55.76 -1.99
N MET A 162 -21.40 -56.83 -1.31
CA MET A 162 -20.29 -56.79 -0.35
C MET A 162 -18.98 -56.40 -1.04
N ALA A 163 -18.66 -57.06 -2.16
CA ALA A 163 -17.43 -56.79 -2.91
C ALA A 163 -17.35 -55.35 -3.43
N GLU A 164 -18.48 -54.78 -3.90
CA GLU A 164 -18.58 -53.38 -4.32
C GLU A 164 -18.29 -52.40 -3.16
N LEU A 165 -18.88 -52.63 -1.98
CA LEU A 165 -18.68 -51.79 -0.79
C LEU A 165 -17.22 -51.83 -0.31
N ILE A 166 -16.59 -53.00 -0.28
CA ILE A 166 -15.18 -53.16 0.07
C ILE A 166 -14.28 -52.45 -0.94
N THR A 167 -14.57 -52.58 -2.25
CA THR A 167 -13.81 -51.89 -3.29
C THR A 167 -13.88 -50.37 -3.12
N LYS A 168 -15.06 -49.83 -2.83
CA LYS A 168 -15.25 -48.39 -2.58
C LYS A 168 -14.54 -47.95 -1.30
N SER A 169 -14.64 -48.71 -0.20
CA SER A 169 -13.91 -48.43 1.05
C SER A 169 -12.39 -48.38 0.83
N ASN A 170 -11.83 -49.37 0.13
CA ASN A 170 -10.40 -49.42 -0.19
C ASN A 170 -9.94 -48.24 -1.07
N SER A 171 -10.78 -47.81 -2.03
CA SER A 171 -10.48 -46.63 -2.85
C SER A 171 -10.37 -45.36 -2.00
N MET A 172 -11.26 -45.18 -1.01
CA MET A 172 -11.24 -44.05 -0.09
C MET A 172 -10.03 -44.11 0.86
N ARG A 173 -9.69 -45.29 1.38
CA ARG A 173 -8.48 -45.51 2.19
C ARG A 173 -7.20 -45.18 1.42
N LYS A 174 -7.12 -45.56 0.13
CA LYS A 174 -5.99 -45.19 -0.74
C LYS A 174 -5.88 -43.67 -0.89
N ARG A 175 -6.98 -42.99 -1.18
CA ARG A 175 -7.03 -41.53 -1.31
C ARG A 175 -6.67 -40.81 0.00
N CYS A 176 -7.12 -41.34 1.15
CA CYS A 176 -6.73 -40.82 2.45
C CYS A 176 -5.22 -40.97 2.70
N LYS A 177 -4.64 -42.13 2.36
CA LYS A 177 -3.19 -42.35 2.46
C LYS A 177 -2.38 -41.35 1.62
N GLU A 178 -2.85 -41.03 0.41
CA GLU A 178 -2.24 -39.99 -0.44
C GLU A 178 -2.33 -38.60 0.21
N LYS A 179 -3.50 -38.24 0.75
CA LYS A 179 -3.71 -36.96 1.45
C LYS A 179 -2.91 -36.84 2.75
N ARG A 180 -2.73 -37.93 3.49
CA ARG A 180 -1.84 -37.99 4.68
C ARG A 180 -0.38 -37.73 4.32
N ARG A 181 0.09 -38.16 3.14
CA ARG A 181 1.45 -37.79 2.66
C ARG A 181 1.54 -36.29 2.36
N GLU A 182 0.54 -35.73 1.68
CA GLU A 182 0.46 -34.29 1.43
C GLU A 182 0.47 -33.47 2.73
N LEU A 183 -0.15 -33.98 3.81
CA LEU A 183 -0.08 -33.34 5.14
C LEU A 183 1.34 -33.30 5.71
N VAL A 184 2.08 -34.40 5.62
CA VAL A 184 3.47 -34.46 6.10
C VAL A 184 4.35 -33.46 5.34
N ASP A 185 4.20 -33.39 4.01
CA ASP A 185 4.93 -32.44 3.18
C ASP A 185 4.57 -30.99 3.56
N LEU A 186 3.29 -30.72 3.83
CA LEU A 186 2.83 -29.41 4.28
C LEU A 186 3.32 -29.04 5.69
N ASP A 187 3.37 -29.99 6.62
CA ASP A 187 3.91 -29.75 7.96
C ASP A 187 5.40 -29.39 7.89
N HIS A 188 6.18 -30.07 7.04
CA HIS A 188 7.58 -29.72 6.82
C HIS A 188 7.75 -28.31 6.23
N GLU A 189 6.94 -27.94 5.23
CA GLU A 189 6.97 -26.59 4.64
C GLU A 189 6.54 -25.53 5.66
N ILE A 190 5.51 -25.79 6.48
CA ILE A 190 5.07 -24.90 7.57
C ILE A 190 6.19 -24.69 8.59
N GLU A 191 6.89 -25.75 9.00
CA GLU A 191 8.01 -25.66 9.94
C GLU A 191 9.15 -24.83 9.37
N LYS A 192 9.50 -25.04 8.10
CA LYS A 192 10.52 -24.28 7.38
C LYS A 192 10.16 -22.80 7.31
N ARG A 193 8.95 -22.45 6.87
CA ARG A 193 8.48 -21.05 6.79
C ARG A 193 8.36 -20.40 8.16
N ALA A 194 7.94 -21.15 9.18
CA ALA A 194 7.93 -20.66 10.56
C ALA A 194 9.35 -20.41 11.10
N ALA A 195 10.34 -21.21 10.70
CA ALA A 195 11.74 -20.97 11.03
C ALA A 195 12.29 -19.74 10.33
N GLU A 196 12.02 -19.59 9.02
CA GLU A 196 12.36 -18.38 8.26
C GLU A 196 11.82 -17.12 8.95
N LEU A 197 10.56 -17.14 9.38
CA LEU A 197 9.95 -16.01 10.10
C LEU A 197 10.64 -15.70 11.44
N ARG A 198 11.08 -16.73 12.18
CA ARG A 198 11.83 -16.55 13.44
C ARG A 198 13.21 -15.93 13.21
N HIS A 199 13.89 -16.30 12.12
CA HIS A 199 15.18 -15.73 11.76
C HIS A 199 15.10 -14.32 11.19
N MET A 200 13.89 -13.84 10.87
CA MET A 200 13.64 -12.47 10.41
C MET A 200 13.36 -11.47 11.56
N SER A 201 13.29 -11.92 12.81
CA SER A 201 13.19 -11.05 14.00
C SER A 201 14.55 -10.54 14.45
#